data_AF-A0A5S3XW51-F1
#
_entry.id   AF-A0A5S3XW51-F1
#
_cell.length_a   1.000
_cell.length_b   1.000
_cell.length_c   1.000
_cell.angle_alpha   90.00
_cell.angle_beta   90.00
_cell.angle_gamma   90.00
#
_symmetry.space_group_name_H-M   'P 1'
#
loop_
_entity.id
_entity.type
_entity.pdbx_description
1 polymer ?
#
loop_
_entity_poly.entity_id
_entity_poly.type
_entity_poly.pdbx_seq_one_letter_code
_entity_poly.pdbx_strand_id
1 'polypeptide(L)'
;MKDDFIREGIRGSLVVKDFVPATNIGKFDLKVEPHKKKITVVVKVFYRFIDNLQDQLTWTMSQKNDFKRDTRRVILEKWSNIYKIRCTKQSWEEFVMGIDFVIAEVSNPAYCRYVIEVKKLARYKSSGGINHGVVPHVCGVNNFANEVDITKNQEQIFNYKEGLLRSGLRGLLPAGDGDFLTFSSDQHTLASGMKTYLDRFLSIVRARRTPDVLGVKAYVIGLKGKNDSMFTHNLESKRATSIASYINERIVGDNFAIVSDTSQQWAKDAVNFLKTRTRNHTVSGQDGGVLIVIRTPEDVERTVPHKYVVMTHEFGHMLGLPDEYMGIHSASTLSKIQLDKVWPATLASTTVSTGNNRLRLMQDGYTQMVTQANVPLPNLISTKATAKKPEAIYASQKVQEKNDQHSLRKQQLKDKFGQDSWIYKKYKSSHPYIYAPPVVTAISNSIMHSGSDIQKAHFVTIWSALCHATSDHLQCTDWEIIPAHG
;
A
#
# COMPACT_ATOMS: atom_id res chain seq x y z
N MET A 1 -38.01 -18.37 0.65
CA MET A 1 -36.77 -17.60 0.89
C MET A 1 -35.76 -17.75 -0.24
N LYS A 2 -35.14 -18.93 -0.48
CA LYS A 2 -34.13 -19.08 -1.55
C LYS A 2 -34.69 -18.96 -2.97
N ASP A 3 -35.84 -19.58 -3.22
CA ASP A 3 -36.55 -19.46 -4.51
C ASP A 3 -37.07 -18.04 -4.76
N ASP A 4 -37.36 -17.29 -3.70
CA ASP A 4 -37.77 -15.89 -3.80
C ASP A 4 -36.60 -15.01 -4.23
N PHE A 5 -35.42 -15.21 -3.62
CA PHE A 5 -34.17 -14.57 -4.05
C PHE A 5 -33.86 -14.83 -5.53
N ILE A 6 -34.00 -16.08 -5.99
CA ILE A 6 -33.82 -16.43 -7.40
C ILE A 6 -34.86 -15.74 -8.28
N ARG A 7 -36.15 -15.78 -7.90
CA ARG A 7 -37.25 -15.13 -8.63
C ARG A 7 -37.04 -13.63 -8.76
N GLU A 8 -36.67 -12.95 -7.69
CA GLU A 8 -36.38 -11.51 -7.70
C GLU A 8 -35.20 -11.18 -8.60
N GLY A 9 -34.16 -12.01 -8.59
CA GLY A 9 -33.05 -11.89 -9.53
C GLY A 9 -33.47 -12.07 -11.00
N ILE A 10 -34.38 -12.99 -11.30
CA ILE A 10 -34.94 -13.18 -12.66
C ILE A 10 -35.80 -11.97 -13.06
N ARG A 11 -36.60 -11.44 -12.14
CA ARG A 11 -37.43 -10.23 -12.35
C ARG A 11 -36.60 -8.95 -12.47
N GLY A 12 -35.31 -8.97 -12.12
CA GLY A 12 -34.44 -7.80 -12.13
C GLY A 12 -34.69 -6.86 -10.95
N SER A 13 -35.23 -7.36 -9.85
CA SER A 13 -35.53 -6.59 -8.64
C SER A 13 -34.31 -6.42 -7.73
N LEU A 14 -33.32 -7.33 -7.81
CA LEU A 14 -32.06 -7.24 -7.05
C LEU A 14 -31.09 -6.24 -7.70
N VAL A 15 -31.47 -4.97 -7.67
CA VAL A 15 -30.74 -3.86 -8.30
C VAL A 15 -30.61 -2.71 -7.32
N VAL A 16 -29.42 -2.13 -7.24
CA VAL A 16 -29.19 -0.83 -6.61
C VAL A 16 -28.79 0.15 -7.70
N LYS A 17 -29.51 1.27 -7.81
CA LYS A 17 -29.16 2.36 -8.71
C LYS A 17 -28.41 3.43 -7.94
N ASP A 18 -27.48 4.09 -8.62
CA ASP A 18 -26.83 5.28 -8.11
C ASP A 18 -26.14 5.07 -6.75
N PHE A 19 -25.64 3.85 -6.49
CA PHE A 19 -25.01 3.48 -5.23
C PHE A 19 -23.78 4.35 -4.97
N VAL A 20 -23.72 4.96 -3.78
CA VAL A 20 -22.56 5.71 -3.30
C VAL A 20 -21.96 4.94 -2.13
N PRO A 21 -20.72 4.42 -2.25
CA PRO A 21 -20.04 3.76 -1.15
C PRO A 21 -19.82 4.68 0.06
N ALA A 22 -19.57 4.08 1.23
CA ALA A 22 -19.33 4.83 2.47
C ALA A 22 -18.12 5.79 2.40
N THR A 23 -17.24 5.63 1.41
CA THR A 23 -16.15 6.56 1.11
C THR A 23 -16.64 7.92 0.63
N ASN A 24 -17.93 8.10 0.29
CA ASN A 24 -18.50 9.32 -0.28
C ASN A 24 -17.89 9.74 -1.64
N ILE A 25 -17.16 8.83 -2.27
CA ILE A 25 -16.75 8.92 -3.67
C ILE A 25 -17.17 7.63 -4.37
N GLY A 26 -17.17 7.63 -5.69
CA GLY A 26 -17.73 6.52 -6.45
C GLY A 26 -19.21 6.69 -6.67
N LYS A 27 -19.70 6.23 -7.82
CA LYS A 27 -21.13 6.04 -8.05
C LYS A 27 -21.35 5.05 -9.18
N PHE A 28 -22.11 4.01 -8.91
CA PHE A 28 -22.41 2.98 -9.91
C PHE A 28 -23.75 2.32 -9.63
N ASP A 29 -24.32 1.69 -10.66
CA ASP A 29 -25.44 0.79 -10.47
C ASP A 29 -24.90 -0.63 -10.24
N LEU A 30 -25.61 -1.45 -9.48
CA LEU A 30 -25.30 -2.86 -9.29
C LEU A 30 -26.56 -3.69 -9.60
N LYS A 31 -26.38 -4.75 -10.37
CA LYS A 31 -27.41 -5.76 -10.65
C LYS A 31 -26.93 -7.13 -10.22
N VAL A 32 -27.76 -7.86 -9.48
CA VAL A 32 -27.50 -9.24 -9.04
C VAL A 32 -28.39 -10.20 -9.82
N GLU A 33 -27.77 -11.21 -10.43
CA GLU A 33 -28.46 -12.29 -11.15
C GLU A 33 -28.04 -13.62 -10.55
N PRO A 34 -28.64 -14.06 -9.42
CA PRO A 34 -28.26 -15.28 -8.71
C PRO A 34 -28.34 -16.53 -9.59
N HIS A 35 -29.38 -16.61 -10.43
CA HIS A 35 -29.59 -17.71 -11.38
C HIS A 35 -28.47 -17.83 -12.45
N LYS A 36 -27.78 -16.72 -12.76
CA LYS A 36 -26.61 -16.70 -13.66
C LYS A 36 -25.28 -16.71 -12.90
N LYS A 37 -25.34 -16.71 -11.56
CA LYS A 37 -24.18 -16.53 -10.68
C LYS A 37 -23.35 -15.30 -11.08
N LYS A 38 -24.02 -14.17 -11.32
CA LYS A 38 -23.39 -12.96 -11.86
C LYS A 38 -23.79 -11.71 -11.08
N ILE A 39 -22.80 -10.88 -10.79
CA ILE A 39 -22.95 -9.48 -10.35
C ILE A 39 -22.47 -8.60 -11.50
N THR A 40 -23.30 -7.65 -11.93
CA THR A 40 -22.94 -6.66 -12.95
C THR A 40 -22.89 -5.27 -12.33
N VAL A 41 -21.72 -4.64 -12.39
CA VAL A 41 -21.49 -3.27 -11.95
C VAL A 41 -21.54 -2.36 -13.18
N VAL A 42 -22.42 -1.36 -13.18
CA VAL A 42 -22.60 -0.44 -14.31
C VAL A 42 -22.11 0.95 -13.92
N VAL A 43 -21.11 1.44 -14.64
CA VAL A 43 -20.61 2.81 -14.50
C VAL A 43 -21.02 3.60 -15.74
N LYS A 44 -21.91 4.58 -15.56
CA LYS A 44 -22.35 5.47 -16.64
C LYS A 44 -21.34 6.58 -16.85
N VAL A 45 -20.87 6.73 -18.08
CA VAL A 45 -19.83 7.70 -18.46
C VAL A 45 -20.25 8.52 -19.67
N PHE A 46 -19.76 9.76 -19.75
CA PHE A 46 -19.82 10.57 -20.96
C PHE A 46 -18.40 10.90 -21.41
N TYR A 47 -18.06 10.67 -22.69
CA TYR A 47 -16.73 11.00 -23.21
C TYR A 47 -16.70 12.41 -23.79
N ARG A 48 -15.77 13.23 -23.31
CA ARG A 48 -15.45 14.55 -23.87
C ARG A 48 -14.02 14.53 -24.41
N PHE A 49 -13.86 14.58 -25.72
CA PHE A 49 -12.55 14.67 -26.35
C PHE A 49 -12.16 16.12 -26.57
N ILE A 50 -10.97 16.50 -26.11
CA ILE A 50 -10.44 17.85 -26.20
C ILE A 50 -9.26 17.87 -27.15
N ASP A 51 -9.39 18.66 -28.21
CA ASP A 51 -8.32 18.95 -29.16
C ASP A 51 -7.24 19.80 -28.50
N ASN A 52 -6.00 19.65 -28.96
CA ASN A 52 -4.90 20.50 -28.55
C ASN A 52 -4.60 21.48 -29.68
N LEU A 53 -5.21 22.65 -29.57
CA LEU A 53 -5.12 23.71 -30.58
C LEU A 53 -3.72 24.34 -30.64
N GLN A 54 -2.96 24.31 -29.54
CA GLN A 54 -1.60 24.86 -29.46
C GLN A 54 -0.64 24.04 -30.34
N ASP A 55 -0.75 22.71 -30.25
CA ASP A 55 0.04 21.78 -31.07
C ASP A 55 -0.65 21.38 -32.38
N GLN A 56 -1.77 22.03 -32.74
CA GLN A 56 -2.58 21.73 -33.93
C GLN A 56 -3.03 20.26 -34.04
N LEU A 57 -3.33 19.62 -32.91
CA LEU A 57 -3.77 18.22 -32.84
C LEU A 57 -5.28 18.11 -32.62
N THR A 58 -5.99 17.55 -33.59
CA THR A 58 -7.45 17.34 -33.52
C THR A 58 -7.81 15.86 -33.49
N TRP A 59 -8.86 15.48 -32.76
CA TRP A 59 -9.35 14.11 -32.68
C TRP A 59 -10.17 13.72 -33.91
N THR A 60 -9.76 12.66 -34.60
CA THR A 60 -10.61 12.02 -35.61
C THR A 60 -11.65 11.12 -34.96
N MET A 61 -12.75 10.82 -35.65
CA MET A 61 -13.77 9.90 -35.12
C MET A 61 -13.21 8.49 -34.87
N SER A 62 -12.31 8.01 -35.73
CA SER A 62 -11.63 6.71 -35.53
C SER A 62 -10.86 6.71 -34.21
N GLN A 63 -10.03 7.73 -33.97
CA GLN A 63 -9.24 7.84 -32.73
C GLN A 63 -10.12 7.87 -31.48
N LYS A 64 -11.26 8.57 -31.53
CA LYS A 64 -12.22 8.60 -30.42
C LYS A 64 -12.79 7.21 -30.15
N ASN A 65 -13.18 6.48 -31.19
CA ASN A 65 -13.72 5.13 -31.07
C ASN A 65 -12.67 4.12 -30.59
N ASP A 66 -11.44 4.24 -31.09
CA ASP A 66 -10.31 3.43 -30.66
C ASP A 66 -10.04 3.64 -29.16
N PHE A 67 -9.97 4.90 -28.71
CA PHE A 67 -9.80 5.21 -27.29
C PHE A 67 -10.91 4.62 -26.42
N LYS A 68 -12.17 4.72 -26.84
CA LYS A 68 -13.31 4.13 -26.09
C LYS A 68 -13.23 2.61 -26.02
N ARG A 69 -12.92 1.96 -27.14
CA ARG A 69 -12.74 0.49 -27.21
C ARG A 69 -11.62 0.05 -26.29
N ASP A 70 -10.48 0.73 -26.34
CA ASP A 70 -9.32 0.39 -25.53
C ASP A 70 -9.57 0.66 -24.05
N THR A 71 -10.26 1.75 -23.70
CA THR A 71 -10.72 2.03 -22.33
C THR A 71 -11.53 0.85 -21.78
N ARG A 72 -12.52 0.38 -22.55
CA ARG A 72 -13.32 -0.78 -22.16
C ARG A 72 -12.45 -2.02 -21.99
N ARG A 73 -11.58 -2.29 -22.95
CA ARG A 73 -10.70 -3.47 -22.94
C ARG A 73 -9.80 -3.49 -21.70
N VAL A 74 -9.03 -2.43 -21.45
CA VAL A 74 -8.06 -2.40 -20.34
C VAL A 74 -8.72 -2.44 -18.97
N ILE A 75 -9.89 -1.83 -18.82
CA ILE A 75 -10.66 -1.90 -17.57
C ILE A 75 -11.15 -3.34 -17.33
N LEU A 76 -11.77 -3.97 -18.34
CA LEU A 76 -12.30 -5.32 -18.17
C LEU A 76 -11.20 -6.36 -17.97
N GLU A 77 -10.08 -6.25 -18.70
CA GLU A 77 -8.91 -7.11 -18.52
C GLU A 77 -8.33 -7.03 -17.10
N LYS A 78 -8.40 -5.85 -16.46
CA LYS A 78 -7.87 -5.66 -15.10
C LYS A 78 -8.87 -5.96 -13.99
N TRP A 79 -10.14 -5.58 -14.14
CA TRP A 79 -11.11 -5.58 -13.06
C TRP A 79 -12.11 -6.73 -13.12
N SER A 80 -12.51 -7.20 -14.30
CA SER A 80 -13.54 -8.25 -14.41
C SER A 80 -12.99 -9.61 -13.99
N ASN A 81 -13.82 -10.38 -13.28
CA ASN A 81 -13.60 -11.79 -12.96
C ASN A 81 -12.26 -12.15 -12.28
N ILE A 82 -11.60 -11.20 -11.61
CA ILE A 82 -10.41 -11.48 -10.78
C ILE A 82 -10.79 -11.88 -9.34
N TYR A 83 -11.96 -11.44 -8.86
CA TYR A 83 -12.57 -11.86 -7.61
C TYR A 83 -14.04 -12.24 -7.83
N LYS A 84 -14.56 -13.07 -6.93
CA LYS A 84 -15.95 -13.50 -6.84
C LYS A 84 -16.51 -13.15 -5.46
N ILE A 85 -17.82 -13.11 -5.31
CA ILE A 85 -18.47 -13.05 -4.00
C ILE A 85 -19.28 -14.33 -3.78
N ARG A 86 -19.01 -15.02 -2.68
CA ARG A 86 -19.68 -16.27 -2.27
C ARG A 86 -20.61 -16.02 -1.10
N CYS A 87 -21.78 -16.66 -1.12
CA CYS A 87 -22.65 -16.74 0.04
C CYS A 87 -22.11 -17.79 1.04
N THR A 88 -21.98 -17.41 2.30
CA THR A 88 -21.50 -18.26 3.42
C THR A 88 -22.63 -18.78 4.31
N LYS A 89 -23.87 -18.33 4.08
CA LYS A 89 -25.06 -18.81 4.80
C LYS A 89 -25.27 -20.30 4.50
N GLN A 90 -25.54 -21.06 5.56
CA GLN A 90 -25.79 -22.50 5.45
C GLN A 90 -26.90 -22.79 4.42
N SER A 91 -26.65 -23.75 3.53
CA SER A 91 -27.54 -24.15 2.45
C SER A 91 -27.73 -23.10 1.34
N TRP A 92 -26.86 -22.09 1.22
CA TRP A 92 -26.85 -21.08 0.14
C TRP A 92 -25.49 -21.02 -0.60
N GLU A 93 -24.59 -21.95 -0.31
CA GLU A 93 -23.19 -21.95 -0.74
C GLU A 93 -23.01 -22.08 -2.26
N GLU A 94 -24.03 -22.51 -3.00
CA GLU A 94 -24.01 -22.56 -4.46
C GLU A 94 -23.93 -21.17 -5.13
N PHE A 95 -24.27 -20.11 -4.41
CA PHE A 95 -24.20 -18.73 -4.88
C PHE A 95 -22.77 -18.21 -4.75
N VAL A 96 -21.96 -18.60 -5.72
CA VAL A 96 -20.61 -18.07 -5.96
C VAL A 96 -20.67 -17.23 -7.22
N MET A 97 -20.72 -15.90 -7.08
CA MET A 97 -21.02 -14.99 -8.18
C MET A 97 -19.78 -14.31 -8.75
N GLY A 98 -19.62 -14.36 -10.07
CA GLY A 98 -18.61 -13.60 -10.81
C GLY A 98 -18.97 -12.12 -10.88
N ILE A 99 -17.96 -11.26 -10.83
CA ILE A 99 -18.11 -9.81 -10.89
C ILE A 99 -17.68 -9.34 -12.28
N ASP A 100 -18.60 -8.67 -12.96
CA ASP A 100 -18.38 -8.10 -14.28
C ASP A 100 -18.74 -6.61 -14.30
N PHE A 101 -18.13 -5.88 -15.22
CA PHE A 101 -18.28 -4.43 -15.32
C PHE A 101 -18.85 -4.03 -16.68
N VAL A 102 -19.71 -3.02 -16.66
CA VAL A 102 -20.27 -2.38 -17.85
C VAL A 102 -19.95 -0.90 -17.78
N ILE A 103 -19.17 -0.42 -18.74
CA ILE A 103 -18.92 1.00 -18.94
C ILE A 103 -19.97 1.49 -19.94
N ALA A 104 -21.03 2.11 -19.42
CA ALA A 104 -22.18 2.53 -20.20
C ALA A 104 -21.98 3.97 -20.68
N GLU A 105 -21.62 4.16 -21.94
CA GLU A 105 -21.60 5.49 -22.55
C GLU A 105 -23.02 6.06 -22.63
N VAL A 106 -23.21 7.28 -22.14
CA VAL A 106 -24.45 8.05 -22.32
C VAL A 106 -24.22 9.19 -23.31
N SER A 107 -25.26 9.60 -24.01
CA SER A 107 -25.20 10.68 -25.01
C SER A 107 -25.28 12.09 -24.41
N ASN A 108 -25.74 12.23 -23.16
CA ASN A 108 -25.88 13.50 -22.47
C ASN A 108 -25.21 13.42 -21.09
N PRO A 109 -24.29 14.35 -20.75
CA PRO A 109 -23.59 14.33 -19.47
C PRO A 109 -24.50 14.45 -18.24
N ALA A 110 -25.74 14.95 -18.40
CA ALA A 110 -26.74 14.96 -17.32
C ALA A 110 -27.15 13.56 -16.83
N TYR A 111 -26.93 12.51 -17.64
CA TYR A 111 -27.27 11.12 -17.30
C TYR A 111 -26.08 10.29 -16.82
N CYS A 112 -24.91 10.90 -16.60
CA CYS A 112 -23.75 10.23 -16.05
C CYS A 112 -23.30 10.87 -14.75
N ARG A 113 -22.60 10.09 -13.92
CA ARG A 113 -21.85 10.66 -12.80
C ARG A 113 -20.46 11.13 -13.23
N TYR A 114 -19.90 10.50 -14.26
CA TYR A 114 -18.51 10.70 -14.66
C TYR A 114 -18.41 11.16 -16.12
N VAL A 115 -17.77 12.31 -16.32
CA VAL A 115 -17.29 12.76 -17.63
C VAL A 115 -15.83 12.33 -17.75
N ILE A 116 -15.51 11.50 -18.73
CA ILE A 116 -14.13 11.18 -19.09
C ILE A 116 -13.67 12.23 -20.10
N GLU A 117 -12.85 13.17 -19.63
CA GLU A 117 -12.30 14.24 -20.44
C GLU A 117 -10.91 13.84 -20.95
N VAL A 118 -10.76 13.67 -22.27
CA VAL A 118 -9.55 13.13 -22.89
C VAL A 118 -8.84 14.22 -23.68
N LYS A 119 -7.72 14.71 -23.15
CA LYS A 119 -6.87 15.72 -23.80
C LYS A 119 -5.91 15.07 -24.79
N LYS A 120 -5.80 15.63 -26.00
CA LYS A 120 -4.82 15.17 -27.00
C LYS A 120 -3.44 15.75 -26.72
N LEU A 121 -2.41 14.93 -26.66
CA LEU A 121 -1.02 15.35 -26.46
C LEU A 121 -0.12 14.84 -27.59
N ALA A 122 0.88 15.63 -27.95
CA ALA A 122 1.85 15.29 -28.99
C ALA A 122 2.89 14.25 -28.52
N ARG A 123 3.27 14.32 -27.24
CA ARG A 123 4.36 13.50 -26.67
C ARG A 123 3.82 12.58 -25.58
N TYR A 124 4.33 11.36 -25.57
CA TYR A 124 3.97 10.35 -24.58
C TYR A 124 4.24 10.85 -23.15
N LYS A 125 3.16 11.00 -22.38
CA LYS A 125 3.17 11.25 -20.94
C LYS A 125 1.81 10.87 -20.39
N SER A 126 1.61 9.62 -19.97
CA SER A 126 0.32 9.19 -19.44
C SER A 126 -0.02 9.91 -18.13
N SER A 127 -1.22 10.49 -18.01
CA SER A 127 -1.67 11.20 -16.80
C SER A 127 -3.18 11.09 -16.62
N GLY A 128 -3.63 11.11 -15.37
CA GLY A 128 -5.03 11.01 -14.99
C GLY A 128 -5.30 11.71 -13.66
N GLY A 129 -6.58 11.92 -13.38
CA GLY A 129 -7.10 12.28 -12.07
C GLY A 129 -8.59 12.56 -12.11
N ILE A 130 -9.30 12.30 -11.00
CA ILE A 130 -10.72 12.64 -10.86
C ILE A 130 -10.93 13.84 -9.94
N ASN A 131 -11.59 14.87 -10.47
CA ASN A 131 -12.07 15.99 -9.66
C ASN A 131 -13.42 15.67 -9.01
N HIS A 132 -13.34 15.26 -7.75
CA HIS A 132 -14.48 15.03 -6.88
C HIS A 132 -14.86 16.33 -6.16
N GLY A 133 -15.87 17.04 -6.65
CA GLY A 133 -16.33 18.29 -6.04
C GLY A 133 -17.40 19.00 -6.85
N VAL A 134 -17.42 18.76 -8.16
CA VAL A 134 -18.46 19.18 -9.09
C VAL A 134 -19.10 17.94 -9.71
N VAL A 135 -20.40 18.00 -9.97
CA VAL A 135 -21.18 16.92 -10.60
C VAL A 135 -21.65 17.40 -11.98
N PRO A 136 -21.46 16.62 -13.05
CA PRO A 136 -20.75 15.34 -13.08
C PRO A 136 -19.26 15.49 -12.73
N HIS A 137 -18.69 14.47 -12.08
CA HIS A 137 -17.27 14.42 -11.76
C HIS A 137 -16.47 14.31 -13.05
N VAL A 138 -15.36 15.03 -13.15
CA VAL A 138 -14.50 15.00 -14.32
C VAL A 138 -13.31 14.09 -14.05
N CYS A 139 -13.22 13.00 -14.80
CA CYS A 139 -12.04 12.16 -14.92
C CYS A 139 -11.19 12.70 -16.07
N GLY A 140 -10.22 13.55 -15.74
CA GLY A 140 -9.33 14.18 -16.70
C GLY A 140 -8.17 13.27 -17.03
N VAL A 141 -8.10 12.79 -18.27
CA VAL A 141 -7.04 11.91 -18.78
C VAL A 141 -6.49 12.44 -20.10
N ASN A 142 -5.44 11.81 -20.62
CA ASN A 142 -4.96 12.09 -21.97
C ASN A 142 -5.04 10.86 -22.88
N ASN A 143 -4.71 11.04 -24.17
CA ASN A 143 -4.79 10.00 -25.19
C ASN A 143 -3.93 8.75 -24.90
N PHE A 144 -2.94 8.83 -24.00
CA PHE A 144 -2.08 7.71 -23.60
C PHE A 144 -2.58 7.00 -22.31
N ALA A 145 -3.77 7.34 -21.80
CA ALA A 145 -4.26 6.81 -20.53
C ALA A 145 -4.61 5.31 -20.55
N ASN A 146 -4.85 4.76 -21.73
CA ASN A 146 -5.09 3.32 -21.93
C ASN A 146 -3.80 2.53 -22.23
N GLU A 147 -2.68 3.22 -22.39
CA GLU A 147 -1.39 2.58 -22.67
C GLU A 147 -0.75 2.11 -21.37
N VAL A 148 0.03 1.04 -21.49
CA VAL A 148 0.85 0.55 -20.38
C VAL A 148 1.99 1.53 -20.16
N ASP A 149 2.00 2.16 -19.00
CA ASP A 149 3.10 2.99 -18.53
C ASP A 149 4.05 2.12 -17.72
N ILE A 150 5.18 1.80 -18.34
CA ILE A 150 6.21 1.00 -17.69
C ILE A 150 7.08 1.86 -16.77
N THR A 151 7.10 3.19 -16.94
CA THR A 151 8.07 4.09 -16.29
C THR A 151 7.64 4.57 -14.91
N LYS A 152 6.35 4.51 -14.61
CA LYS A 152 5.80 5.00 -13.35
C LYS A 152 6.25 4.15 -12.16
N ASN A 153 6.60 4.82 -11.06
CA ASN A 153 6.74 4.24 -9.72
C ASN A 153 7.65 2.99 -9.61
N GLN A 154 8.51 2.71 -10.59
CA GLN A 154 9.32 1.49 -10.63
C GLN A 154 10.19 1.33 -9.37
N GLU A 155 10.90 2.39 -8.98
CA GLU A 155 11.75 2.39 -7.78
C GLU A 155 10.94 2.25 -6.49
N GLN A 156 9.76 2.89 -6.42
CA GLN A 156 8.88 2.77 -5.28
C GLN A 156 8.43 1.32 -5.10
N ILE A 157 8.01 0.67 -6.18
CA ILE A 157 7.58 -0.74 -6.13
C ILE A 157 8.75 -1.68 -5.84
N PHE A 158 9.93 -1.42 -6.38
CA PHE A 158 11.14 -2.15 -6.01
C PHE A 158 11.38 -2.08 -4.50
N ASN A 159 11.39 -0.86 -3.94
CA ASN A 159 11.59 -0.61 -2.51
C ASN A 159 10.50 -1.27 -1.65
N TYR A 160 9.24 -1.30 -2.13
CA TYR A 160 8.15 -2.03 -1.48
C TYR A 160 8.42 -3.54 -1.45
N LYS A 161 8.82 -4.16 -2.57
CA LYS A 161 9.14 -5.59 -2.62
C LYS A 161 10.33 -5.95 -1.73
N GLU A 162 11.38 -5.13 -1.73
CA GLU A 162 12.52 -5.27 -0.80
C GLU A 162 12.05 -5.17 0.67
N GLY A 163 11.18 -4.21 0.97
CA GLY A 163 10.59 -4.03 2.30
C GLY A 163 9.80 -5.25 2.78
N LEU A 164 9.02 -5.90 1.89
CA LEU A 164 8.29 -7.13 2.21
C LEU A 164 9.25 -8.24 2.63
N LEU A 165 10.37 -8.43 1.93
CA LEU A 165 11.38 -9.45 2.29
C LEU A 165 11.97 -9.17 3.67
N ARG A 166 12.42 -7.93 3.90
CA ARG A 166 13.00 -7.49 5.18
C ARG A 166 12.05 -7.71 6.34
N SER A 167 10.79 -7.35 6.18
CA SER A 167 9.86 -7.54 7.29
C SER A 167 9.40 -8.97 7.46
N GLY A 168 9.31 -9.73 6.37
CA GLY A 168 9.02 -11.14 6.49
C GLY A 168 10.04 -11.84 7.38
N LEU A 169 11.34 -11.53 7.21
CA LEU A 169 12.41 -11.98 8.10
C LEU A 169 12.18 -11.56 9.56
N ARG A 170 12.02 -10.26 9.80
CA ARG A 170 11.90 -9.74 11.17
C ARG A 170 10.66 -10.24 11.92
N GLY A 171 9.54 -10.37 11.22
CA GLY A 171 8.25 -10.82 11.75
C GLY A 171 8.19 -12.32 12.11
N LEU A 172 9.25 -13.09 11.85
CA LEU A 172 9.31 -14.50 12.28
C LEU A 172 9.40 -14.65 13.80
N LEU A 173 9.83 -13.60 14.51
CA LEU A 173 9.88 -13.54 15.97
C LEU A 173 8.99 -12.42 16.53
N PRO A 174 8.29 -12.62 17.67
CA PRO A 174 7.27 -11.68 18.19
C PRO A 174 7.74 -10.26 18.52
N ALA A 175 9.04 -10.06 18.78
CA ALA A 175 9.63 -8.75 19.08
C ALA A 175 10.18 -8.04 17.83
N GLY A 176 10.11 -8.70 16.66
CA GLY A 176 10.69 -8.16 15.45
C GLY A 176 12.18 -8.36 15.26
N ASP A 177 12.77 -9.18 16.11
CA ASP A 177 14.20 -9.47 16.11
C ASP A 177 14.56 -10.68 15.24
N GLY A 178 13.69 -11.08 14.31
CA GLY A 178 13.97 -12.21 13.41
C GLY A 178 15.20 -12.00 12.50
N ASP A 179 15.72 -10.79 12.39
CA ASP A 179 16.97 -10.54 11.68
C ASP A 179 18.22 -10.91 12.50
N PHE A 180 18.11 -11.28 13.77
CA PHE A 180 19.24 -11.74 14.58
C PHE A 180 19.04 -13.15 15.14
N LEU A 181 20.00 -14.03 14.87
CA LEU A 181 20.01 -15.42 15.31
C LEU A 181 21.16 -15.66 16.29
N THR A 182 20.85 -16.15 17.48
CA THR A 182 21.84 -16.44 18.51
C THR A 182 22.48 -17.80 18.29
N PHE A 183 23.76 -17.90 18.59
CA PHE A 183 24.50 -19.16 18.70
C PHE A 183 24.92 -19.35 20.14
N SER A 184 24.93 -20.60 20.61
CA SER A 184 25.58 -20.94 21.87
C SER A 184 27.09 -20.62 21.80
N SER A 185 27.70 -20.44 22.98
CA SER A 185 29.13 -20.14 23.12
C SER A 185 30.00 -21.07 22.28
N ASP A 186 30.92 -20.48 21.51
CA ASP A 186 31.89 -21.15 20.62
C ASP A 186 31.28 -22.04 19.52
N GLN A 187 29.96 -22.06 19.36
CA GLN A 187 29.26 -22.85 18.34
C GLN A 187 29.07 -22.06 17.04
N HIS A 188 29.15 -22.79 15.92
CA HIS A 188 28.86 -22.28 14.58
C HIS A 188 27.97 -23.23 13.76
N THR A 189 27.66 -24.42 14.29
CA THR A 189 26.77 -25.38 13.63
C THR A 189 25.30 -24.99 13.85
N LEU A 190 24.48 -25.14 12.80
CA LEU A 190 23.06 -24.82 12.87
C LEU A 190 22.29 -25.87 13.69
N ALA A 191 21.73 -25.45 14.82
CA ALA A 191 20.79 -26.25 15.59
C ALA A 191 19.48 -26.50 14.81
N SER A 192 18.74 -27.56 15.16
CA SER A 192 17.47 -27.93 14.51
C SER A 192 16.47 -26.77 14.47
N GLY A 193 16.29 -26.06 15.59
CA GLY A 193 15.39 -24.89 15.66
C GLY A 193 15.79 -23.75 14.73
N MET A 194 17.10 -23.52 14.51
CA MET A 194 17.59 -22.51 13.57
C MET A 194 17.31 -22.92 12.12
N LYS A 195 17.43 -24.21 11.79
CA LYS A 195 17.07 -24.75 10.46
C LYS A 195 15.59 -24.53 10.19
N THR A 196 14.70 -24.91 11.11
CA THR A 196 13.26 -24.67 11.00
C THR A 196 12.93 -23.17 10.87
N TYR A 197 13.65 -22.32 11.58
CA TYR A 197 13.52 -20.86 11.45
C TYR A 197 13.89 -20.39 10.04
N LEU A 198 15.04 -20.80 9.52
CA LEU A 198 15.51 -20.43 8.19
C LEU A 198 14.58 -20.97 7.11
N ASP A 199 14.03 -22.17 7.24
CA ASP A 199 13.05 -22.71 6.30
C ASP A 199 11.79 -21.84 6.22
N ARG A 200 11.30 -21.31 7.36
CA ARG A 200 10.19 -20.33 7.37
C ARG A 200 10.57 -19.03 6.67
N PHE A 201 11.79 -18.54 6.86
CA PHE A 201 12.29 -17.38 6.13
C PHE A 201 12.39 -17.67 4.63
N LEU A 202 12.89 -18.83 4.23
CA LEU A 202 13.02 -19.25 2.83
C LEU A 202 11.66 -19.37 2.14
N SER A 203 10.61 -19.79 2.84
CA SER A 203 9.23 -19.76 2.31
C SER A 203 8.79 -18.34 1.93
N ILE A 204 9.11 -17.35 2.78
CA ILE A 204 8.84 -15.93 2.52
C ILE A 204 9.64 -15.45 1.31
N VAL A 205 10.93 -15.79 1.24
CA VAL A 205 11.80 -15.39 0.12
C VAL A 205 11.29 -15.96 -1.19
N ARG A 206 10.98 -17.26 -1.24
CA ARG A 206 10.44 -17.91 -2.46
C ARG A 206 9.13 -17.29 -2.94
N ALA A 207 8.27 -16.84 -2.02
CA ALA A 207 7.01 -16.21 -2.36
C ALA A 207 7.15 -14.76 -2.88
N ARG A 208 8.28 -14.10 -2.62
CA ARG A 208 8.43 -12.64 -2.83
C ARG A 208 9.59 -12.25 -3.74
N ARG A 209 10.59 -13.11 -3.91
CA ARG A 209 11.76 -12.88 -4.74
C ARG A 209 11.44 -13.22 -6.19
N THR A 210 10.72 -12.32 -6.84
CA THR A 210 10.41 -12.38 -8.27
C THR A 210 11.62 -11.95 -9.12
N PRO A 211 11.65 -12.23 -10.44
CA PRO A 211 12.78 -11.91 -11.31
C PRO A 211 13.26 -10.44 -11.24
N ASP A 212 12.31 -9.53 -11.02
CA ASP A 212 12.53 -8.08 -10.91
C ASP A 212 13.15 -7.62 -9.58
N VAL A 213 13.34 -8.52 -8.61
CA VAL A 213 14.02 -8.21 -7.34
C VAL A 213 15.11 -9.22 -7.01
N LEU A 214 15.66 -9.92 -8.01
CA LEU A 214 16.79 -10.85 -7.82
C LEU A 214 18.02 -10.15 -7.26
N GLY A 215 18.22 -8.87 -7.56
CA GLY A 215 19.30 -8.08 -7.00
C GLY A 215 19.20 -7.83 -5.48
N VAL A 216 18.05 -8.07 -4.85
CA VAL A 216 17.93 -8.01 -3.39
C VAL A 216 18.65 -9.20 -2.76
N LYS A 217 19.51 -8.94 -1.76
CA LYS A 217 20.34 -9.95 -1.08
C LYS A 217 20.13 -9.97 0.42
N ALA A 218 20.44 -11.10 1.04
CA ALA A 218 20.56 -11.27 2.48
C ALA A 218 22.03 -11.24 2.88
N TYR A 219 22.50 -10.12 3.42
CA TYR A 219 23.86 -10.02 3.90
C TYR A 219 23.97 -10.58 5.32
N VAL A 220 24.88 -11.53 5.51
CA VAL A 220 25.00 -12.34 6.71
C VAL A 220 26.26 -11.92 7.47
N ILE A 221 26.08 -11.31 8.64
CA ILE A 221 27.16 -10.75 9.47
C ILE A 221 27.27 -11.57 10.74
N GLY A 222 28.40 -12.25 10.93
CA GLY A 222 28.68 -12.99 12.16
C GLY A 222 29.19 -12.09 13.27
N LEU A 223 28.83 -12.41 14.51
CA LEU A 223 29.20 -11.67 15.71
C LEU A 223 29.68 -12.63 16.81
N LYS A 224 30.72 -12.21 17.54
CA LYS A 224 31.15 -12.84 18.79
C LYS A 224 30.38 -12.29 19.99
N GLY A 225 30.08 -13.16 20.94
CA GLY A 225 29.64 -12.83 22.30
C GLY A 225 30.83 -12.76 23.26
N LYS A 226 30.61 -12.30 24.49
CA LYS A 226 31.62 -12.28 25.57
C LYS A 226 31.83 -13.66 26.16
N ASN A 227 30.87 -14.57 26.03
CA ASN A 227 31.02 -15.96 26.46
C ASN A 227 31.93 -16.74 25.50
N ASP A 228 32.04 -16.30 24.24
CA ASP A 228 32.92 -16.95 23.27
C ASP A 228 34.38 -16.81 23.70
N SER A 229 35.13 -17.90 23.55
CA SER A 229 36.54 -17.94 23.87
C SER A 229 37.34 -16.95 23.03
N MET A 230 38.34 -16.33 23.65
CA MET A 230 39.34 -15.55 22.92
C MET A 230 40.18 -16.42 21.97
N PHE A 231 40.23 -17.74 22.20
CA PHE A 231 40.99 -18.71 21.40
C PHE A 231 40.22 -19.29 20.21
N THR A 232 38.91 -19.04 20.09
CA THR A 232 38.14 -19.46 18.91
C THR A 232 38.36 -18.48 17.76
N HIS A 233 39.21 -18.88 16.82
CA HIS A 233 39.54 -18.07 15.65
C HIS A 233 38.42 -18.12 14.61
N ASN A 234 38.15 -16.98 13.98
CA ASN A 234 37.22 -16.81 12.84
C ASN A 234 35.78 -17.28 13.12
N LEU A 235 35.34 -17.25 14.38
CA LEU A 235 34.02 -17.75 14.78
C LEU A 235 32.89 -16.98 14.10
N GLU A 236 33.05 -15.67 13.95
CA GLU A 236 32.15 -14.77 13.23
C GLU A 236 31.97 -15.23 11.78
N SER A 237 33.08 -15.44 11.06
CA SER A 237 33.06 -15.91 9.67
C SER A 237 32.44 -17.30 9.54
N LYS A 238 32.75 -18.23 10.45
CA LYS A 238 32.17 -19.59 10.47
C LYS A 238 30.65 -19.57 10.69
N ARG A 239 30.16 -18.75 11.62
CA ARG A 239 28.72 -18.58 11.88
C ARG A 239 28.00 -17.99 10.66
N ALA A 240 28.56 -16.92 10.08
CA ALA A 240 27.99 -16.29 8.90
C ALA A 240 27.96 -17.25 7.70
N THR A 241 29.05 -17.97 7.45
CA THR A 241 29.14 -18.97 6.37
C THR A 241 28.12 -20.08 6.55
N SER A 242 27.94 -20.59 7.78
CA SER A 242 26.96 -21.67 8.04
C SER A 242 25.53 -21.26 7.70
N ILE A 243 25.14 -20.02 8.06
CA ILE A 243 23.82 -19.47 7.69
C ILE A 243 23.72 -19.23 6.18
N ALA A 244 24.74 -18.62 5.57
CA ALA A 244 24.73 -18.28 4.15
C ALA A 244 24.67 -19.52 3.25
N SER A 245 25.47 -20.56 3.54
CA SER A 245 25.45 -21.83 2.82
C SER A 245 24.09 -22.51 2.94
N TYR A 246 23.52 -22.57 4.15
CA TYR A 246 22.21 -23.18 4.35
C TYR A 246 21.11 -22.51 3.53
N ILE A 247 21.12 -21.17 3.45
CA ILE A 247 20.18 -20.38 2.65
C ILE A 247 20.40 -20.64 1.15
N ASN A 248 21.63 -20.54 0.67
CA ASN A 248 21.95 -20.64 -0.77
C ASN A 248 21.75 -22.05 -1.32
N GLU A 249 21.98 -23.11 -0.53
CA GLU A 249 21.66 -24.49 -0.92
C GLU A 249 20.16 -24.71 -1.18
N ARG A 250 19.29 -23.82 -0.67
CA ARG A 250 17.82 -23.99 -0.66
C ARG A 250 17.09 -22.91 -1.44
N ILE A 251 17.81 -21.99 -2.08
CA ILE A 251 17.24 -21.00 -3.00
C ILE A 251 17.72 -21.33 -4.40
N VAL A 252 16.80 -21.35 -5.36
CA VAL A 252 17.11 -21.52 -6.78
C VAL A 252 17.52 -20.16 -7.36
N GLY A 253 18.55 -20.17 -8.20
CA GLY A 253 19.04 -18.99 -8.92
C GLY A 253 20.42 -18.57 -8.43
N ASP A 254 20.62 -17.27 -8.32
CA ASP A 254 21.85 -16.64 -7.84
C ASP A 254 21.98 -16.71 -6.30
N ASN A 255 23.22 -16.55 -5.82
CA ASN A 255 23.53 -16.50 -4.39
C ASN A 255 22.76 -15.36 -3.73
N PHE A 256 21.73 -15.71 -2.96
CA PHE A 256 20.90 -14.76 -2.24
C PHE A 256 21.56 -14.30 -0.95
N ALA A 257 22.14 -15.23 -0.19
CA ALA A 257 22.86 -14.94 1.03
C ALA A 257 24.34 -14.65 0.74
N ILE A 258 24.85 -13.52 1.24
CA ILE A 258 26.22 -13.07 1.04
C ILE A 258 26.86 -12.86 2.41
N VAL A 259 27.99 -13.53 2.66
CA VAL A 259 28.76 -13.30 3.89
C VAL A 259 29.35 -11.89 3.85
N SER A 260 29.21 -11.16 4.95
CA SER A 260 29.73 -9.81 5.11
C SER A 260 30.26 -9.59 6.53
N ASP A 261 31.02 -8.53 6.72
CA ASP A 261 31.68 -8.20 7.97
C ASP A 261 31.69 -6.68 8.19
N THR A 262 32.12 -6.29 9.39
CA THR A 262 32.14 -4.89 9.83
C THR A 262 33.30 -4.07 9.25
N SER A 263 34.09 -4.59 8.31
CA SER A 263 35.03 -3.77 7.51
C SER A 263 34.27 -2.78 6.62
N GLN A 264 33.04 -3.13 6.24
CA GLN A 264 32.16 -2.26 5.47
C GLN A 264 31.36 -1.34 6.41
N GLN A 265 31.35 -0.03 6.12
CA GLN A 265 30.75 0.97 7.01
C GLN A 265 29.26 0.71 7.27
N TRP A 266 28.48 0.36 6.25
CA TRP A 266 27.06 0.03 6.39
C TRP A 266 26.81 -1.18 7.30
N ALA A 267 27.70 -2.17 7.30
CA ALA A 267 27.58 -3.38 8.11
C ALA A 267 27.90 -3.06 9.57
N LYS A 268 28.94 -2.23 9.79
CA LYS A 268 29.25 -1.65 11.10
C LYS A 268 28.07 -0.85 11.65
N ASP A 269 27.41 -0.04 10.82
CA ASP A 269 26.23 0.73 11.21
C ASP A 269 25.04 -0.16 11.56
N ALA A 270 24.79 -1.23 10.79
CA ALA A 270 23.74 -2.21 11.08
C ALA A 270 23.97 -2.93 12.43
N VAL A 271 25.22 -3.31 12.71
CA VAL A 271 25.61 -3.92 13.99
C VAL A 271 25.49 -2.91 15.14
N ASN A 272 25.88 -1.65 14.94
CA ASN A 272 25.69 -0.60 15.93
C ASN A 272 24.21 -0.35 16.22
N PHE A 273 23.36 -0.34 15.19
CA PHE A 273 21.92 -0.25 15.35
C PHE A 273 21.35 -1.41 16.16
N LEU A 274 21.79 -2.65 15.89
CA LEU A 274 21.39 -3.83 16.66
C LEU A 274 21.64 -3.64 18.17
N LYS A 275 22.79 -3.06 18.55
CA LYS A 275 23.16 -2.76 19.95
C LYS A 275 22.26 -1.72 20.62
N THR A 276 21.50 -0.93 19.86
CA THR A 276 20.57 0.06 20.43
C THR A 276 19.20 -0.52 20.77
N ARG A 277 18.90 -1.78 20.42
CA ARG A 277 17.59 -2.41 20.64
C ARG A 277 17.34 -2.68 22.12
N THR A 278 16.08 -2.52 22.55
CA THR A 278 15.65 -2.51 23.96
C THR A 278 15.95 -3.82 24.70
N ARG A 279 16.00 -4.94 23.98
CA ARG A 279 16.55 -6.20 24.50
C ARG A 279 18.06 -6.22 24.29
N ASN A 280 18.74 -5.47 25.14
CA ASN A 280 20.18 -5.63 25.31
C ASN A 280 20.51 -7.08 25.69
N HIS A 281 19.69 -7.85 26.41
CA HIS A 281 20.13 -9.15 26.94
C HIS A 281 20.60 -10.23 25.93
N THR A 282 20.13 -10.24 24.67
CA THR A 282 20.66 -11.14 23.62
C THR A 282 21.76 -10.52 22.75
N VAL A 283 21.98 -9.20 22.83
CA VAL A 283 22.94 -8.42 22.01
C VAL A 283 24.03 -7.74 22.86
N SER A 284 23.85 -7.62 24.18
CA SER A 284 24.74 -7.01 25.18
C SER A 284 25.97 -7.86 25.46
N GLY A 285 26.24 -8.78 24.55
CA GLY A 285 27.44 -9.54 24.44
C GLY A 285 27.50 -10.72 25.38
N GLN A 286 26.45 -11.40 25.81
CA GLN A 286 26.69 -12.71 26.45
C GLN A 286 26.92 -13.77 25.38
N ASP A 287 25.93 -14.03 24.53
CA ASP A 287 26.05 -14.99 23.43
C ASP A 287 26.27 -14.29 22.08
N GLY A 288 27.10 -14.88 21.24
CA GLY A 288 27.34 -14.40 19.88
C GLY A 288 26.21 -14.81 18.93
N GLY A 289 26.32 -14.43 17.66
CA GLY A 289 25.22 -14.65 16.74
C GLY A 289 25.49 -14.30 15.29
N VAL A 290 24.41 -14.22 14.52
CA VAL A 290 24.40 -13.78 13.13
C VAL A 290 23.29 -12.76 12.93
N LEU A 291 23.64 -11.61 12.36
CA LEU A 291 22.72 -10.60 11.87
C LEU A 291 22.52 -10.80 10.37
N ILE A 292 21.26 -10.91 9.93
CA ILE A 292 20.86 -11.00 8.53
C ILE A 292 20.27 -9.66 8.10
N VAL A 293 20.92 -8.98 7.17
CA VAL A 293 20.50 -7.67 6.65
C VAL A 293 19.99 -7.83 5.21
N ILE A 294 18.69 -7.62 5.01
CA ILE A 294 18.11 -7.56 3.66
C ILE A 294 18.40 -6.18 3.08
N ARG A 295 19.17 -6.16 1.98
CA ARG A 295 19.50 -4.93 1.26
C ARG A 295 19.79 -5.21 -0.21
N THR A 296 19.69 -4.17 -1.00
CA THR A 296 20.09 -4.16 -2.41
C THR A 296 21.50 -3.56 -2.56
N PRO A 297 22.41 -4.19 -3.33
CA PRO A 297 23.69 -3.60 -3.71
C PRO A 297 23.51 -2.25 -4.44
N GLU A 298 24.54 -1.40 -4.42
CA GLU A 298 24.46 -0.06 -5.04
C GLU A 298 24.50 -0.11 -6.58
N ASP A 299 25.13 -1.15 -7.13
CA ASP A 299 25.25 -1.43 -8.56
C ASP A 299 23.99 -2.06 -9.17
N VAL A 300 23.03 -2.46 -8.35
CA VAL A 300 21.76 -3.02 -8.82
C VAL A 300 20.78 -1.90 -9.12
N GLU A 301 20.33 -1.84 -10.37
CA GLU A 301 19.25 -0.95 -10.79
C GLU A 301 17.95 -1.30 -10.05
N ARG A 302 17.33 -0.30 -9.42
CA ARG A 302 16.10 -0.46 -8.64
C ARG A 302 14.86 -0.22 -9.49
N THR A 303 14.71 -1.02 -10.54
CA THR A 303 13.57 -0.91 -11.45
C THR A 303 12.82 -2.23 -11.54
N VAL A 304 11.49 -2.14 -11.63
CA VAL A 304 10.63 -3.31 -11.86
C VAL A 304 9.84 -3.10 -13.14
N PRO A 305 9.58 -4.17 -13.93
CA PRO A 305 8.66 -4.10 -15.05
C PRO A 305 7.26 -3.78 -14.52
N HIS A 306 6.85 -2.51 -14.61
CA HIS A 306 5.53 -2.08 -14.15
C HIS A 306 4.53 -2.16 -15.30
N LYS A 307 3.29 -2.53 -14.99
CA LYS A 307 2.20 -2.60 -15.98
C LYS A 307 1.04 -1.69 -15.56
N TYR A 308 1.36 -0.44 -15.27
CA TYR A 308 0.38 0.55 -14.89
C TYR A 308 -0.47 0.97 -16.09
N VAL A 309 -1.76 1.14 -15.89
CA VAL A 309 -2.63 1.78 -16.89
C VAL A 309 -3.46 2.82 -16.15
N VAL A 310 -3.25 4.10 -16.47
CA VAL A 310 -3.90 5.23 -15.78
C VAL A 310 -5.41 5.05 -15.74
N MET A 311 -6.03 4.73 -16.89
CA MET A 311 -7.48 4.60 -16.97
C MET A 311 -8.02 3.50 -16.04
N THR A 312 -7.25 2.44 -15.78
CA THR A 312 -7.65 1.38 -14.86
C THR A 312 -7.57 1.80 -13.38
N HIS A 313 -6.63 2.69 -13.04
CA HIS A 313 -6.57 3.33 -11.73
C HIS A 313 -7.74 4.30 -11.55
N GLU A 314 -7.97 5.21 -12.50
CA GLU A 314 -9.07 6.18 -12.43
C GLU A 314 -10.43 5.49 -12.33
N PHE A 315 -10.60 4.36 -13.01
CA PHE A 315 -11.82 3.55 -12.89
C PHE A 315 -12.06 3.08 -11.45
N GLY A 316 -11.02 2.76 -10.68
CA GLY A 316 -11.14 2.43 -9.27
C GLY A 316 -11.75 3.57 -8.43
N HIS A 317 -11.45 4.84 -8.73
CA HIS A 317 -12.13 5.98 -8.09
C HIS A 317 -13.60 6.09 -8.49
N MET A 318 -13.96 5.68 -9.72
CA MET A 318 -15.36 5.59 -10.14
C MET A 318 -16.13 4.52 -9.37
N LEU A 319 -15.44 3.46 -8.93
CA LEU A 319 -15.96 2.43 -8.02
C LEU A 319 -15.93 2.86 -6.54
N GLY A 320 -15.42 4.05 -6.23
CA GLY A 320 -15.39 4.63 -4.90
C GLY A 320 -14.21 4.24 -4.04
N LEU A 321 -13.12 3.77 -4.66
CA LEU A 321 -11.88 3.49 -3.96
C LEU A 321 -11.12 4.80 -3.71
N PRO A 322 -10.68 5.08 -2.47
CA PRO A 322 -9.96 6.29 -2.15
C PRO A 322 -8.65 6.38 -2.92
N ASP A 323 -8.23 7.62 -3.15
CA ASP A 323 -6.94 7.90 -3.75
C ASP A 323 -5.79 7.38 -2.90
N GLU A 324 -4.69 7.08 -3.60
CA GLU A 324 -3.34 6.87 -3.11
C GLU A 324 -3.28 6.91 -1.58
N TYR A 325 -3.08 5.75 -0.94
CA TYR A 325 -2.91 5.62 0.51
C TYR A 325 -1.80 6.52 1.13
N MET A 326 -1.20 7.41 0.33
CA MET A 326 -0.47 8.61 0.70
C MET A 326 -1.26 9.45 1.70
N GLY A 327 -0.77 9.45 2.93
CA GLY A 327 -1.44 10.16 4.01
C GLY A 327 -2.54 9.29 4.59
N ILE A 328 -2.21 8.61 5.68
CA ILE A 328 -3.25 8.06 6.53
C ILE A 328 -3.98 9.27 7.14
N HIS A 329 -5.12 9.65 6.56
CA HIS A 329 -6.01 10.75 6.94
C HIS A 329 -7.10 10.32 7.93
N SER A 330 -7.10 9.05 8.36
CA SER A 330 -7.91 8.56 9.48
C SER A 330 -7.12 7.71 10.49
N ALA A 331 -7.39 7.92 11.78
CA ALA A 331 -6.91 7.08 12.86
C ALA A 331 -7.46 5.64 12.81
N SER A 332 -8.65 5.44 12.23
CA SER A 332 -9.21 4.10 12.03
C SER A 332 -8.42 3.34 10.98
N THR A 333 -8.13 3.97 9.84
CA THR A 333 -7.29 3.44 8.77
C THR A 333 -5.90 3.12 9.30
N LEU A 334 -5.31 4.04 10.06
CA LEU A 334 -4.05 3.81 10.76
C LEU A 334 -4.04 2.53 11.58
N SER A 335 -5.03 2.35 12.46
CA SER A 335 -5.07 1.22 13.39
C SER A 335 -5.22 -0.14 12.67
N LYS A 336 -5.78 -0.14 11.46
CA LYS A 336 -6.02 -1.34 10.67
C LYS A 336 -4.95 -1.60 9.62
N ILE A 337 -4.24 -0.58 9.17
CA ILE A 337 -3.04 -0.77 8.36
C ILE A 337 -2.01 -1.43 9.26
N GLN A 338 -1.60 -2.62 8.87
CA GLN A 338 -0.59 -3.38 9.59
C GLN A 338 0.82 -2.85 9.24
N LEU A 339 1.05 -1.54 9.41
CA LEU A 339 2.38 -0.93 9.24
C LEU A 339 3.42 -1.72 10.06
N ASP A 340 2.99 -2.23 11.22
CA ASP A 340 3.81 -2.97 12.17
C ASP A 340 3.92 -4.48 11.92
N LYS A 341 3.08 -5.10 11.07
CA LYS A 341 3.28 -6.50 10.66
C LYS A 341 4.20 -6.63 9.45
N VAL A 342 4.53 -5.51 8.80
CA VAL A 342 5.56 -5.39 7.77
C VAL A 342 6.71 -4.44 8.20
N TRP A 343 6.88 -4.19 9.52
CA TRP A 343 8.13 -3.69 10.14
C TRP A 343 8.04 -3.71 11.69
N PRO A 344 9.09 -4.10 12.46
CA PRO A 344 9.13 -3.85 13.89
C PRO A 344 10.12 -2.74 14.28
N ALA A 345 9.63 -1.88 15.19
CA ALA A 345 10.18 -0.60 15.70
C ALA A 345 10.02 0.58 14.73
N THR A 346 9.03 1.47 14.87
CA THR A 346 8.93 2.37 16.02
C THR A 346 7.66 3.22 15.87
N LEU A 347 7.08 3.59 17.01
CA LEU A 347 6.27 4.79 17.25
C LEU A 347 4.91 4.86 16.53
N ALA A 348 3.87 4.87 17.36
CA ALA A 348 2.64 5.61 17.16
C ALA A 348 2.95 7.10 16.86
N SER A 349 3.40 7.38 15.65
CA SER A 349 3.60 8.71 15.10
C SER A 349 3.13 8.69 13.67
N THR A 350 1.83 8.53 13.52
CA THR A 350 1.14 8.70 12.27
C THR A 350 0.30 9.94 12.46
N THR A 351 0.91 11.05 12.09
CA THR A 351 0.20 12.28 11.87
C THR A 351 -0.85 12.01 10.83
N VAL A 352 -2.09 11.93 11.29
CA VAL A 352 -3.24 12.06 10.45
C VAL A 352 -3.19 13.45 9.85
N SER A 353 -2.92 13.57 8.54
CA SER A 353 -3.06 14.85 7.86
C SER A 353 -4.54 15.21 7.93
N THR A 354 -4.88 16.03 8.91
CA THR A 354 -6.25 16.36 9.31
C THR A 354 -6.79 17.56 8.53
N GLY A 355 -6.05 18.04 7.53
CA GLY A 355 -6.41 19.21 6.73
C GLY A 355 -7.50 18.98 5.70
N ASN A 356 -7.76 17.74 5.30
CA ASN A 356 -8.77 17.44 4.29
C ASN A 356 -9.83 16.49 4.87
N ASN A 357 -10.85 17.08 5.53
CA ASN A 357 -11.96 16.33 6.11
C ASN A 357 -12.60 15.35 5.11
N ARG A 358 -12.60 15.69 3.82
CA ARG A 358 -13.08 14.81 2.75
C ARG A 358 -12.22 13.56 2.61
N LEU A 359 -10.89 13.67 2.61
CA LEU A 359 -9.99 12.48 2.57
C LEU A 359 -10.13 11.60 3.82
N ARG A 360 -10.33 12.22 4.99
CA ARG A 360 -10.61 11.47 6.23
C ARG A 360 -11.90 10.65 6.11
N LEU A 361 -13.00 11.28 5.70
CA LEU A 361 -14.29 10.59 5.52
C LEU A 361 -14.20 9.47 4.47
N MET A 362 -13.45 9.69 3.39
CA MET A 362 -13.17 8.67 2.39
C MET A 362 -12.48 7.45 3.01
N GLN A 363 -11.44 7.67 3.81
CA GLN A 363 -10.68 6.59 4.44
C GLN A 363 -11.44 5.89 5.57
N ASP A 364 -12.23 6.62 6.36
CA ASP A 364 -13.11 6.06 7.39
C ASP A 364 -14.17 5.14 6.78
N GLY A 365 -14.85 5.60 5.73
CA GLY A 365 -15.83 4.79 5.01
C GLY A 365 -15.21 3.54 4.39
N TYR A 366 -14.01 3.67 3.81
CA TYR A 366 -13.28 2.52 3.27
C TYR A 366 -12.94 1.51 4.38
N THR A 367 -12.46 2.03 5.51
CA THR A 367 -12.05 1.25 6.69
C THR A 367 -13.22 0.56 7.38
N GLN A 368 -14.40 1.15 7.32
CA GLN A 368 -15.64 0.53 7.76
C GLN A 368 -15.97 -0.68 6.88
N MET A 369 -15.99 -0.50 5.55
CA MET A 369 -16.35 -1.56 4.60
C MET A 369 -15.40 -2.75 4.65
N VAL A 370 -14.08 -2.52 4.68
CA VAL A 370 -13.09 -3.63 4.77
C VAL A 370 -13.26 -4.44 6.05
N THR A 371 -13.65 -3.82 7.17
CA THR A 371 -13.88 -4.54 8.43
C THR A 371 -15.17 -5.32 8.42
N GLN A 372 -16.26 -4.73 7.92
CA GLN A 372 -17.52 -5.46 7.81
C GLN A 372 -17.39 -6.64 6.85
N ALA A 373 -16.63 -6.49 5.77
CA ALA A 373 -16.35 -7.54 4.80
C ALA A 373 -15.28 -8.56 5.24
N ASN A 374 -14.69 -8.39 6.43
CA ASN A 374 -13.57 -9.19 6.94
C ASN A 374 -12.41 -9.33 5.91
N VAL A 375 -12.03 -8.22 5.30
CA VAL A 375 -10.97 -8.14 4.29
C VAL A 375 -9.80 -7.33 4.85
N PRO A 376 -8.55 -7.84 4.77
CA PRO A 376 -7.39 -7.06 5.17
C PRO A 376 -7.20 -5.87 4.23
N LEU A 377 -6.77 -4.74 4.78
CA LEU A 377 -6.32 -3.60 3.98
C LEU A 377 -5.09 -3.97 3.15
N PRO A 378 -4.83 -3.26 2.03
CA PRO A 378 -3.58 -3.42 1.30
C PRO A 378 -2.36 -3.26 2.19
N ASN A 379 -1.35 -4.08 1.93
CA ASN A 379 -0.06 -3.95 2.59
C ASN A 379 0.59 -2.62 2.19
N LEU A 380 0.99 -1.85 3.19
CA LEU A 380 1.67 -0.57 3.04
C LEU A 380 3.01 -0.64 3.77
N ILE A 381 4.06 -0.13 3.14
CA ILE A 381 5.42 -0.10 3.70
C ILE A 381 5.90 1.33 3.79
N SER A 382 6.33 1.75 4.98
CA SER A 382 6.94 3.08 5.18
C SER A 382 8.20 3.24 4.33
N THR A 383 8.35 4.39 3.67
CA THR A 383 9.54 4.74 2.88
C THR A 383 10.66 5.33 3.72
N LYS A 384 10.39 5.69 4.98
CA LYS A 384 11.39 6.22 5.93
C LYS A 384 11.60 5.26 7.08
N ALA A 385 12.83 4.78 7.22
CA ALA A 385 13.36 4.36 8.51
C ALA A 385 13.69 5.65 9.28
N THR A 386 12.92 6.02 10.30
CA THR A 386 13.33 7.12 11.18
C THR A 386 13.62 6.60 12.58
N ALA A 387 14.74 7.08 13.11
CA ALA A 387 15.30 6.73 14.40
C ALA A 387 14.38 7.08 15.58
N LYS A 388 14.59 6.34 16.70
CA LYS A 388 13.99 6.56 18.02
C LYS A 388 13.90 8.05 18.40
N LYS A 389 12.72 8.49 18.81
CA LYS A 389 12.44 9.14 20.12
C LYS A 389 10.92 9.30 20.35
N PRO A 390 10.38 8.88 21.52
CA PRO A 390 8.98 9.10 21.90
C PRO A 390 8.84 10.44 22.65
N GLU A 391 8.90 11.57 21.97
CA GLU A 391 8.73 12.86 22.64
C GLU A 391 7.78 13.76 21.83
N ALA A 392 6.58 13.97 22.41
CA ALA A 392 5.49 14.88 22.03
C ALA A 392 4.55 14.47 20.87
N ILE A 393 3.39 13.90 21.23
CA ILE A 393 2.23 13.68 20.36
C ILE A 393 1.46 15.01 20.23
N TYR A 394 1.76 15.82 19.23
CA TYR A 394 0.88 16.90 18.79
C TYR A 394 0.59 16.77 17.30
N ALA A 395 -0.70 16.92 16.93
CA ALA A 395 -1.12 16.96 15.54
C ALA A 395 -0.34 18.05 14.78
N SER A 396 0.18 17.73 13.59
CA SER A 396 0.93 18.66 12.72
C SER A 396 0.22 20.02 12.56
N GLN A 397 -1.11 20.02 12.47
CA GLN A 397 -1.89 21.25 12.39
C GLN A 397 -1.80 22.08 13.68
N LYS A 398 -1.91 21.47 14.86
CA LYS A 398 -1.71 22.18 16.13
C LYS A 398 -0.27 22.70 16.28
N VAL A 399 0.71 21.99 15.73
CA VAL A 399 2.11 22.43 15.70
C VAL A 399 2.27 23.62 14.76
N GLN A 400 1.68 23.57 13.57
CA GLN A 400 1.72 24.63 12.57
C GLN A 400 0.96 25.87 13.08
N GLU A 401 -0.27 25.73 13.57
CA GLU A 401 -1.05 26.80 14.20
C GLU A 401 -0.29 27.44 15.37
N LYS A 402 0.34 26.63 16.24
CA LYS A 402 1.19 27.16 17.32
C LYS A 402 2.42 27.89 16.77
N ASN A 403 3.09 27.36 15.76
CA ASN A 403 4.24 28.03 15.13
C ASN A 403 3.82 29.34 14.44
N ASP A 404 2.65 29.37 13.81
CA ASP A 404 2.09 30.56 13.15
C ASP A 404 1.72 31.60 14.21
N GLN A 405 1.08 31.20 15.31
CA GLN A 405 0.79 32.05 16.46
C GLN A 405 2.09 32.59 17.11
N HIS A 406 3.09 31.72 17.30
CA HIS A 406 4.39 32.12 17.84
C HIS A 406 5.11 33.10 16.92
N SER A 407 5.07 32.86 15.61
CA SER A 407 5.69 33.71 14.60
C SER A 407 5.00 35.06 14.52
N LEU A 408 3.67 35.09 14.49
CA LEU A 408 2.86 36.31 14.50
C LEU A 408 3.12 37.13 15.77
N ARG A 409 3.10 36.50 16.95
CA ARG A 409 3.35 37.19 18.22
C ARG A 409 4.78 37.70 18.32
N LYS A 410 5.76 36.91 17.88
CA LYS A 410 7.17 37.30 17.81
C LYS A 410 7.35 38.52 16.89
N GLN A 411 6.66 38.55 15.75
CA GLN A 411 6.68 39.67 14.82
C GLN A 411 6.05 40.92 15.43
N GLN A 412 4.86 40.81 16.06
CA GLN A 412 4.25 41.92 16.80
C GLN A 412 5.15 42.50 17.90
N LEU A 413 5.85 41.65 18.65
CA LEU A 413 6.79 42.09 19.68
C LEU A 413 8.03 42.77 19.07
N LYS A 414 8.52 42.28 17.93
CA LYS A 414 9.61 42.91 17.18
C LYS A 414 9.23 44.30 16.69
N ASP A 415 8.04 44.44 16.10
CA ASP A 415 7.57 45.69 15.51
C ASP A 415 7.24 46.73 16.59
N LYS A 416 6.75 46.29 17.76
CA LYS A 416 6.40 47.19 18.86
C LYS A 416 7.59 47.63 19.73
N PHE A 417 8.56 46.74 19.97
CA PHE A 417 9.62 46.98 20.96
C PHE A 417 11.05 46.90 20.38
N GLY A 418 11.20 46.59 19.10
CA GLY A 418 12.49 46.39 18.47
C GLY A 418 13.08 45.01 18.76
N GLN A 419 13.91 44.53 17.83
CA GLN A 419 14.56 43.21 17.90
C GLN A 419 15.56 43.05 19.06
N ASP A 420 15.99 44.16 19.66
CA ASP A 420 16.96 44.15 20.76
C ASP A 420 16.34 44.19 22.15
N SER A 421 15.02 44.39 22.24
CA SER A 421 14.29 44.40 23.50
C SER A 421 14.37 43.07 24.24
N TRP A 422 14.51 43.16 25.56
CA TRP A 422 14.46 42.02 26.47
C TRP A 422 13.17 41.20 26.30
N ILE A 423 12.03 41.84 26.04
CA ILE A 423 10.73 41.17 25.86
C ILE A 423 10.75 40.29 24.60
N TYR A 424 11.28 40.82 23.50
CA TYR A 424 11.42 40.08 22.24
C TYR A 424 12.42 38.92 22.40
N LYS A 425 13.59 39.16 23.01
CA LYS A 425 14.63 38.15 23.24
C LYS A 425 14.12 37.01 24.14
N LYS A 426 13.41 37.33 25.23
CA LYS A 426 12.81 36.35 26.16
C LYS A 426 11.69 35.54 25.51
N TYR A 427 10.83 36.16 24.70
CA TYR A 427 9.76 35.42 23.99
C TYR A 427 10.35 34.45 22.95
N LYS A 428 11.34 34.90 22.18
CA LYS A 428 12.05 34.07 21.18
C LYS A 428 12.73 32.85 21.81
N SER A 429 13.34 32.99 22.99
CA SER A 429 14.03 31.87 23.66
C SER A 429 13.08 30.89 24.33
N SER A 430 11.96 31.37 24.88
CA SER A 430 10.96 30.53 25.57
C SER A 430 9.98 29.82 24.64
N HIS A 431 9.88 30.23 23.38
CA HIS A 431 8.96 29.66 22.38
C HIS A 431 9.74 29.23 21.12
N PRO A 432 10.61 28.20 21.22
CA PRO A 432 11.34 27.69 20.08
C PRO A 432 10.38 27.14 19.01
N TYR A 433 10.85 27.08 17.77
CA TYR A 433 10.10 26.50 16.66
C TYR A 433 9.82 25.02 16.95
N ILE A 434 8.54 24.63 16.89
CA ILE A 434 8.11 23.27 17.19
C ILE A 434 8.16 22.46 15.88
N TYR A 435 8.89 21.35 15.87
CA TYR A 435 8.96 20.49 14.69
C TYR A 435 7.80 19.51 14.68
N ALA A 436 7.06 19.44 13.56
CA ALA A 436 6.09 18.37 13.35
C ALA A 436 6.84 17.05 13.09
N PRO A 437 6.32 15.90 13.57
CA PRO A 437 6.89 14.62 13.21
C PRO A 437 6.80 14.40 11.69
N PRO A 438 7.80 13.74 11.07
CA PRO A 438 7.82 13.54 9.63
C PRO A 438 6.59 12.77 9.18
N VAL A 439 6.01 13.17 8.04
CA VAL A 439 4.96 12.39 7.38
C VAL A 439 5.51 11.01 7.07
N VAL A 440 4.79 9.97 7.51
CA VAL A 440 5.05 8.60 7.09
C VAL A 440 4.54 8.49 5.66
N THR A 441 5.46 8.56 4.71
CA THR A 441 5.18 8.17 3.33
C THR A 441 5.16 6.64 3.31
N ALA A 442 4.09 6.04 2.77
CA ALA A 442 4.00 4.60 2.58
C ALA A 442 3.99 4.29 1.08
N ILE A 443 4.30 3.04 0.71
CA ILE A 443 4.20 2.51 -0.66
C ILE A 443 3.42 1.19 -0.60
N SER A 444 2.65 0.90 -1.65
CA SER A 444 2.03 -0.40 -1.89
C SER A 444 2.08 -0.75 -3.37
N ASN A 445 2.04 -2.04 -3.71
CA ASN A 445 1.81 -2.50 -5.09
C ASN A 445 0.34 -2.38 -5.56
N SER A 446 -0.57 -1.86 -4.73
CA SER A 446 -1.96 -1.60 -5.10
C SER A 446 -2.04 -0.69 -6.32
N ILE A 447 -2.95 -1.01 -7.25
CA ILE A 447 -3.27 -0.14 -8.39
C ILE A 447 -3.72 1.25 -7.97
N MET A 448 -4.44 1.35 -6.85
CA MET A 448 -4.92 2.60 -6.27
C MET A 448 -3.82 3.39 -5.53
N HIS A 449 -2.55 3.13 -5.84
CA HIS A 449 -1.41 3.79 -5.22
C HIS A 449 -0.21 3.72 -6.18
N SER A 450 0.92 3.19 -5.74
CA SER A 450 2.14 3.14 -6.56
C SER A 450 2.18 1.99 -7.58
N GLY A 451 1.32 0.97 -7.48
CA GLY A 451 1.49 -0.29 -8.19
C GLY A 451 0.44 -0.58 -9.26
N SER A 452 0.32 -1.85 -9.68
CA SER A 452 -0.59 -2.28 -10.76
C SER A 452 -1.52 -3.42 -10.34
N ASP A 453 -1.50 -3.79 -9.06
CA ASP A 453 -2.15 -5.01 -8.59
C ASP A 453 -3.55 -4.69 -8.06
N ILE A 454 -4.53 -5.47 -8.51
CA ILE A 454 -5.86 -5.47 -7.92
C ILE A 454 -5.89 -6.45 -6.76
N GLN A 455 -6.39 -5.99 -5.61
CA GLN A 455 -6.41 -6.72 -4.36
C GLN A 455 -7.85 -6.97 -3.90
N LYS A 456 -8.05 -7.96 -3.02
CA LYS A 456 -9.36 -8.30 -2.43
C LYS A 456 -10.05 -7.06 -1.84
N ALA A 457 -9.27 -6.17 -1.23
CA ALA A 457 -9.74 -4.92 -0.63
C ALA A 457 -10.33 -3.92 -1.64
N HIS A 458 -10.07 -4.04 -2.94
CA HIS A 458 -10.64 -3.16 -3.96
C HIS A 458 -12.08 -3.53 -4.35
N PHE A 459 -12.59 -4.69 -3.88
CA PHE A 459 -13.95 -5.14 -4.18
C PHE A 459 -14.95 -4.88 -3.05
N VAL A 460 -14.53 -4.23 -1.96
CA VAL A 460 -15.40 -3.99 -0.79
C VAL A 460 -16.53 -2.99 -1.07
N THR A 461 -16.36 -2.08 -2.04
CA THR A 461 -17.43 -1.18 -2.47
C THR A 461 -18.52 -1.93 -3.21
N ILE A 462 -18.15 -2.93 -4.00
CA ILE A 462 -19.06 -3.82 -4.74
C ILE A 462 -19.75 -4.78 -3.77
N TRP A 463 -19.02 -5.35 -2.81
CA TRP A 463 -19.59 -6.15 -1.72
C TRP A 463 -20.61 -5.34 -0.91
N SER A 464 -20.33 -4.07 -0.61
CA SER A 464 -21.26 -3.19 0.10
C SER A 464 -22.54 -2.98 -0.72
N ALA A 465 -22.42 -2.67 -2.01
CA ALA A 465 -23.56 -2.57 -2.91
C ALA A 465 -24.38 -3.88 -3.02
N LEU A 466 -23.71 -5.04 -3.01
CA LEU A 466 -24.39 -6.35 -2.97
C LEU A 466 -25.19 -6.52 -1.69
N CYS A 467 -24.64 -6.14 -0.53
CA CYS A 467 -25.34 -6.20 0.74
C CYS A 467 -26.63 -5.36 0.72
N HIS A 468 -26.57 -4.16 0.13
CA HIS A 468 -27.76 -3.33 -0.09
C HIS A 468 -28.75 -3.98 -1.06
N ALA A 469 -28.27 -4.57 -2.16
CA ALA A 469 -29.14 -5.21 -3.16
C ALA A 469 -29.86 -6.46 -2.65
N THR A 470 -29.39 -7.06 -1.56
CA THR A 470 -29.82 -8.38 -1.08
C THR A 470 -30.30 -8.38 0.37
N SER A 471 -30.47 -7.20 0.98
CA SER A 471 -30.77 -7.02 2.41
C SER A 471 -32.05 -7.70 2.87
N ASP A 472 -33.03 -7.86 1.97
CA ASP A 472 -34.30 -8.50 2.28
C ASP A 472 -34.16 -10.04 2.45
N HIS A 473 -33.05 -10.62 2.00
CA HIS A 473 -32.81 -12.08 2.01
C HIS A 473 -31.59 -12.50 2.85
N LEU A 474 -30.54 -11.66 2.87
CA LEU A 474 -29.22 -12.00 3.35
C LEU A 474 -28.61 -10.86 4.17
N GLN A 475 -27.86 -11.21 5.19
CA GLN A 475 -27.08 -10.27 5.98
C GLN A 475 -25.75 -9.98 5.29
N CYS A 476 -25.12 -8.84 5.61
CA CYS A 476 -23.80 -8.53 5.07
C CYS A 476 -22.76 -9.62 5.39
N THR A 477 -22.85 -10.22 6.57
CA THR A 477 -21.97 -11.29 7.04
C THR A 477 -22.15 -12.61 6.30
N ASP A 478 -23.23 -12.75 5.53
CA ASP A 478 -23.48 -13.93 4.69
C ASP A 478 -22.69 -13.87 3.37
N TRP A 479 -21.88 -12.83 3.14
CA TRP A 479 -21.13 -12.63 1.90
C TRP A 479 -19.62 -12.53 2.14
N GLU A 480 -18.86 -13.27 1.36
CA GLU A 480 -17.40 -13.27 1.39
C GLU A 480 -16.80 -13.02 0.00
N ILE A 481 -15.82 -12.11 -0.09
CA ILE A 481 -15.04 -11.90 -1.31
C ILE A 481 -13.95 -12.99 -1.39
N ILE A 482 -13.83 -13.67 -2.52
CA ILE A 482 -12.83 -14.73 -2.75
C ILE A 482 -12.11 -14.54 -4.10
N PRO A 483 -10.86 -15.00 -4.26
CA PRO A 483 -10.19 -15.00 -5.57
C PRO A 483 -11.00 -15.78 -6.60
N ALA A 484 -11.01 -15.33 -7.86
CA ALA A 484 -11.73 -16.04 -8.92
C ALA A 484 -11.03 -17.34 -9.36
N HIS A 485 -9.71 -17.35 -9.27
CA HIS A 485 -8.81 -18.48 -9.48
C HIS A 485 -8.19 -18.82 -8.12
N GLY A 486 -8.67 -19.89 -7.49
CA GLY A 486 -8.26 -20.35 -6.18
C GLY A 486 -8.60 -21.81 -6.03
#